data_AF-A0A397C773-F1
#
_entry.id   AF-A0A397C773-F1
#
_cell.length_a   1.000
_cell.length_b   1.000
_cell.length_c   1.000
_cell.angle_alpha   90.00
_cell.angle_beta   90.00
_cell.angle_gamma   90.00
#
_symmetry.space_group_name_H-M   'P 1'
#
loop_
_entity.id
_entity.type
_entity.pdbx_description
1 polymer ?
#
loop_
_entity_poly.entity_id
_entity_poly.type
_entity_poly.pdbx_seq_one_letter_code
_entity_poly.pdbx_strand_id
1 'polypeptide(L)'
;MVKVLVSLSALAATATAGSVTELPESVTKLIDYSVNPCEDFYQYACGAWYKDAVIPPDRPSIDTSFSKISIQNEVVLNKILSENKPKLTEFYNSCLDTATLTSLGLSPLADSFKAIRSANTTLD
;
A
#
# COMPACT_ATOMS: atom_id res chain seq x y z
N MET A 1 53.15 3.06 42.27
CA MET A 1 51.96 3.89 42.56
C MET A 1 51.30 4.24 41.23
N VAL A 2 50.14 3.66 40.91
CA VAL A 2 49.18 4.23 39.95
C VAL A 2 47.79 3.89 40.47
N LYS A 3 47.10 4.87 41.05
CA LYS A 3 45.68 4.75 41.42
C LYS A 3 44.87 5.14 40.19
N VAL A 4 44.27 4.16 39.52
CA VAL A 4 43.30 4.40 38.45
C VAL A 4 41.95 4.69 39.11
N LEU A 5 41.57 5.96 39.14
CA LEU A 5 40.25 6.42 39.56
C LEU A 5 39.29 6.25 38.39
N VAL A 6 38.46 5.21 38.41
CA VAL A 6 37.36 5.06 37.45
C VAL A 6 36.21 5.93 37.92
N SER A 7 35.95 6.99 37.17
CA SER A 7 34.88 7.96 37.37
C SER A 7 33.51 7.29 37.24
N LEU A 8 32.74 7.39 38.33
CA LEU A 8 31.35 6.96 38.42
C LEU A 8 30.47 8.02 37.72
N SER A 9 30.08 7.77 36.48
CA SER A 9 29.05 8.58 35.82
C SER A 9 28.27 7.72 34.83
N ALA A 10 27.23 7.05 35.32
CA ALA A 10 26.13 6.56 34.50
C ALA A 10 24.87 7.29 34.95
N LEU A 11 24.55 8.39 34.27
CA LEU A 11 23.26 9.04 34.33
C LEU A 11 22.28 8.13 33.56
N ALA A 12 21.66 7.18 34.26
CA ALA A 12 20.59 6.37 33.69
C ALA A 12 19.31 7.22 33.65
N ALA A 13 19.17 8.05 32.61
CA ALA A 13 17.88 8.56 32.21
C ALA A 13 17.11 7.38 31.57
N THR A 14 16.38 6.62 32.40
CA THR A 14 15.38 5.67 31.89
C THR A 14 14.29 6.49 31.21
N ALA A 15 14.37 6.57 29.89
CA ALA A 15 13.23 7.01 29.09
C ALA A 15 12.09 6.02 29.34
N THR A 16 11.10 6.42 30.13
CA THR A 16 9.81 5.72 30.18
C THR A 16 9.07 6.06 28.88
N ALA A 17 9.58 5.55 27.76
CA ALA A 17 8.71 5.31 26.61
C ALA A 17 7.69 4.28 27.11
N GLY A 18 6.41 4.66 27.14
CA GLY A 18 5.33 3.80 27.63
C GLY A 18 5.50 2.40 27.08
N SER A 19 5.74 1.43 27.95
CA SER A 19 5.98 0.06 27.53
C SER A 19 4.64 -0.52 27.11
N VAL A 20 4.50 -0.83 25.81
CA VAL A 20 3.37 -1.60 25.30
C VAL A 20 3.52 -3.01 25.88
N THR A 21 2.71 -3.34 26.90
CA THR A 21 2.77 -4.64 27.56
C THR A 21 2.08 -5.74 26.75
N GLU A 22 1.16 -5.36 25.87
CA GLU A 22 0.40 -6.28 25.03
C GLU A 22 0.23 -5.72 23.62
N LEU A 23 0.38 -6.59 22.62
CA LEU A 23 0.12 -6.22 21.23
C LEU A 23 -1.39 -6.09 21.01
N PRO A 24 -1.84 -5.12 20.19
CA PRO A 24 -3.26 -4.99 19.85
C PRO A 24 -3.77 -6.25 19.14
N GLU A 25 -5.07 -6.53 19.30
CA GLU A 25 -5.72 -7.71 18.71
C GLU A 25 -5.53 -7.81 17.19
N SER A 26 -5.47 -6.66 16.51
CA SER A 26 -5.22 -6.57 15.08
C SER A 26 -3.85 -7.11 14.66
N VAL A 27 -2.88 -7.16 15.58
CA VAL A 27 -1.55 -7.72 15.37
C VAL A 27 -1.50 -9.17 15.84
N THR A 28 -2.04 -9.49 17.03
CA THR A 28 -1.96 -10.85 17.58
C THR A 28 -2.67 -11.88 16.70
N LYS A 29 -3.73 -11.49 15.98
CA LYS A 29 -4.42 -12.34 14.99
C LYS A 29 -3.58 -12.73 13.77
N LEU A 30 -2.47 -12.03 13.51
CA LEU A 30 -1.60 -12.31 12.35
C LEU A 30 -0.49 -13.31 12.69
N ILE A 31 -0.20 -13.50 13.98
CA ILE A 31 0.96 -14.25 14.48
C ILE A 31 0.67 -15.76 14.51
N ASP A 32 1.59 -16.54 13.94
CA ASP A 32 1.66 -17.99 14.12
C ASP A 32 2.63 -18.34 15.27
N TYR A 33 2.07 -18.47 16.48
CA TYR A 33 2.85 -18.77 17.69
C TYR A 33 3.51 -20.16 17.70
N SER A 34 3.25 -21.01 16.70
CA SER A 34 3.92 -22.32 16.59
C SER A 34 5.33 -22.23 15.96
N VAL A 35 5.68 -21.07 15.40
CA VAL A 35 6.93 -20.86 14.65
C VAL A 35 7.98 -20.19 15.55
N ASN A 36 9.24 -20.63 15.47
CA ASN A 36 10.32 -19.96 16.19
C ASN A 36 10.67 -18.62 15.49
N PRO A 37 10.48 -17.46 16.14
CA PRO A 37 10.75 -16.16 15.53
C PRO A 37 12.23 -15.92 15.19
N CYS A 38 13.15 -16.62 15.84
CA CYS A 38 14.59 -16.50 15.55
C CYS A 38 15.01 -17.23 14.27
N GLU A 39 14.18 -18.15 13.77
CA GLU A 39 14.46 -18.96 12.58
C GLU A 39 13.71 -18.41 11.35
N ASP A 40 12.41 -18.12 11.49
CA ASP A 40 11.61 -17.52 10.43
C ASP A 40 10.63 -16.50 11.04
N PHE A 41 11.10 -15.25 11.12
CA PHE A 41 10.30 -14.17 11.68
C PHE A 41 9.10 -13.81 10.81
N TYR A 42 9.16 -14.01 9.49
CA TYR A 42 8.03 -13.71 8.61
C TYR A 42 6.89 -14.68 8.87
N GLN A 43 7.19 -15.98 8.89
CA GLN A 43 6.20 -17.01 9.17
C GLN A 43 5.68 -16.91 10.62
N TYR A 44 6.50 -16.52 11.59
CA TYR A 44 6.00 -16.20 12.94
C TYR A 44 5.05 -15.01 12.92
N ALA A 45 5.44 -13.86 12.35
CA ALA A 45 4.69 -12.63 12.48
C ALA A 45 3.42 -12.59 11.61
N CYS A 46 3.40 -13.29 10.48
CA CYS A 46 2.34 -13.22 9.48
C CYS A 46 1.71 -14.58 9.14
N GLY A 47 2.23 -15.68 9.68
CA GLY A 47 1.86 -17.03 9.27
C GLY A 47 0.39 -17.38 9.49
N ALA A 48 -0.27 -16.80 10.50
CA ALA A 48 -1.70 -17.01 10.69
C ALA A 48 -2.51 -16.33 9.58
N TRP A 49 -2.15 -15.09 9.23
CA TRP A 49 -2.77 -14.40 8.09
C TRP A 49 -2.47 -15.09 6.76
N TYR A 50 -1.24 -15.54 6.56
CA TYR A 50 -0.80 -16.14 5.29
C TYR A 50 -1.58 -17.42 4.95
N LYS A 51 -2.02 -18.20 5.97
CA LYS A 51 -2.84 -19.40 5.78
C LYS A 51 -4.21 -19.12 5.16
N ASP A 52 -4.80 -17.98 5.49
CA ASP A 52 -6.16 -17.61 5.07
C ASP A 52 -6.18 -16.58 3.93
N ALA A 53 -5.02 -15.98 3.60
CA ALA A 53 -4.93 -14.94 2.60
C ALA A 53 -5.25 -15.47 1.19
N VAL A 54 -6.24 -14.87 0.55
CA VAL A 54 -6.60 -15.14 -0.85
C VAL A 54 -6.27 -13.91 -1.68
N ILE A 55 -5.48 -14.10 -2.74
CA ILE A 55 -5.23 -13.05 -3.74
C ILE A 55 -6.48 -12.93 -4.63
N PRO A 56 -7.17 -11.77 -4.66
CA PRO A 56 -8.30 -11.55 -5.55
C PRO A 56 -7.91 -11.69 -7.03
N PRO A 57 -8.82 -12.13 -7.92
CA PRO A 57 -8.50 -12.42 -9.32
C PRO A 57 -8.06 -11.18 -10.13
N ASP A 58 -8.43 -9.98 -9.68
CA ASP A 58 -8.07 -8.69 -10.26
C ASP A 58 -6.73 -8.15 -9.73
N ARG A 59 -6.04 -8.89 -8.86
CA ARG A 59 -4.81 -8.43 -8.20
C ARG A 59 -3.67 -9.44 -8.36
N PRO A 60 -2.43 -8.97 -8.53
CA PRO A 60 -1.26 -9.85 -8.57
C PRO A 60 -0.80 -10.28 -7.16
N SER A 61 -1.18 -9.54 -6.12
CA SER A 61 -0.76 -9.78 -4.73
C SER A 61 -1.73 -9.15 -3.73
N ILE A 62 -1.63 -9.58 -2.48
CA ILE A 62 -2.29 -8.97 -1.32
C ILE A 62 -1.34 -8.99 -0.12
N ASP A 63 -1.53 -8.05 0.81
CA ASP A 63 -0.75 -7.93 2.04
C ASP A 63 -1.60 -7.31 3.17
N THR A 64 -1.07 -7.29 4.38
CA THR A 64 -1.74 -6.77 5.58
C THR A 64 -1.63 -5.26 5.76
N SER A 65 -0.84 -4.57 4.92
CA SER A 65 -0.49 -3.15 5.05
C SER A 65 -1.01 -2.31 3.87
N PHE A 66 -0.28 -2.25 2.77
CA PHE A 66 -0.56 -1.43 1.59
C PHE A 66 -1.84 -1.83 0.86
N SER A 67 -2.07 -3.13 0.67
CA SER A 67 -3.27 -3.62 -0.01
C SER A 67 -4.52 -3.28 0.80
N LYS A 68 -4.45 -3.48 2.13
CA LYS A 68 -5.53 -3.16 3.07
C LYS A 68 -5.87 -1.66 3.05
N ILE A 69 -4.85 -0.80 3.14
CA ILE A 69 -5.05 0.66 3.09
C ILE A 69 -5.63 1.09 1.75
N SER A 70 -5.14 0.53 0.64
CA SER A 70 -5.64 0.85 -0.70
C SER A 70 -7.14 0.51 -0.83
N ILE A 71 -7.57 -0.66 -0.34
CA ILE A 71 -8.99 -1.07 -0.34
C ILE A 71 -9.83 -0.10 0.50
N GLN A 72 -9.36 0.28 1.68
CA GLN A 72 -10.07 1.23 2.54
C GLN A 72 -10.17 2.63 1.89
N ASN A 73 -9.10 3.08 1.24
CA ASN A 73 -9.10 4.35 0.52
C ASN A 73 -10.06 4.33 -0.67
N GLU A 74 -10.18 3.22 -1.38
CA GLU A 74 -11.14 3.07 -2.48
C GLU A 74 -12.58 3.32 -2.02
N VAL A 75 -12.96 2.84 -0.83
CA VAL A 75 -14.28 3.14 -0.23
C VAL A 75 -14.46 4.64 0.00
N VAL A 76 -13.43 5.32 0.51
CA VAL A 76 -13.46 6.77 0.73
C VAL A 76 -13.55 7.53 -0.59
N LEU A 77 -12.77 7.13 -1.60
CA LEU A 77 -12.80 7.74 -2.93
C LEU A 77 -14.17 7.58 -3.58
N ASN A 78 -14.78 6.39 -3.51
CA ASN A 78 -16.13 6.14 -4.01
C ASN A 78 -17.17 7.05 -3.33
N LYS A 79 -17.03 7.28 -2.03
CA LYS A 79 -17.87 8.25 -1.32
C LYS A 79 -17.68 9.67 -1.86
N ILE A 80 -16.45 10.14 -2.02
CA ILE A 80 -16.15 11.49 -2.56
C ILE A 80 -16.73 11.65 -3.97
N LEU A 81 -16.58 10.64 -4.82
CA LEU A 81 -17.09 10.64 -6.20
C LEU A 81 -18.62 10.73 -6.25
N SER A 82 -19.32 10.17 -5.26
CA SER A 82 -20.78 10.25 -5.12
C SER A 82 -21.30 11.63 -4.71
N GLU A 83 -20.44 12.55 -4.27
CA GLU A 83 -20.83 13.91 -3.84
C GLU A 83 -21.06 14.89 -4.99
N ASN A 84 -21.02 14.44 -6.25
CA ASN A 84 -21.31 15.24 -7.45
C ASN A 84 -20.52 16.56 -7.54
N LYS A 85 -19.21 16.51 -7.24
CA LYS A 85 -18.35 17.69 -7.37
C LYS A 85 -18.15 18.05 -8.85
N PRO A 86 -18.35 19.32 -9.26
CA PRO A 86 -18.17 19.75 -10.65
C PRO A 86 -16.80 19.37 -11.20
N LYS A 87 -16.74 19.03 -12.48
CA LYS A 87 -15.55 18.49 -13.20
C LYS A 87 -15.05 17.13 -12.72
N LEU A 88 -14.98 16.87 -11.41
CA LEU A 88 -14.54 15.57 -10.89
C LEU A 88 -15.50 14.45 -11.28
N THR A 89 -16.79 14.64 -10.99
CA THR A 89 -17.81 13.62 -11.30
C THR A 89 -18.04 13.51 -12.80
N GLU A 90 -17.99 14.61 -13.55
CA GLU A 90 -18.05 14.59 -15.02
C GLU A 90 -16.90 13.79 -15.63
N PHE A 91 -15.68 14.02 -15.17
CA PHE A 91 -14.50 13.29 -15.63
C PHE A 91 -14.54 11.82 -15.23
N TYR A 92 -15.00 11.50 -14.02
CA TYR A 92 -15.16 10.11 -13.61
C TYR A 92 -16.22 9.39 -14.46
N ASN A 93 -17.37 10.03 -14.70
CA ASN A 93 -18.45 9.45 -15.49
C ASN A 93 -18.08 9.30 -16.97
N SER A 94 -17.23 10.16 -17.54
CA SER A 94 -16.75 9.98 -18.91
C SER A 94 -15.89 8.72 -19.08
N CYS A 95 -15.20 8.28 -18.02
CA CYS A 95 -14.50 6.99 -17.99
C CYS A 95 -15.47 5.79 -17.92
N LEU A 96 -16.59 5.95 -17.20
CA LEU A 96 -17.57 4.88 -17.01
C LEU A 96 -18.55 4.70 -18.19
N ASP A 97 -18.70 5.69 -19.07
CA ASP A 97 -19.58 5.63 -20.25
C ASP A 97 -18.98 4.76 -21.37
N THR A 98 -18.97 3.45 -21.12
CA THR A 98 -18.44 2.45 -22.06
C THR A 98 -19.21 2.40 -23.38
N ALA A 99 -20.47 2.83 -23.42
CA ALA A 99 -21.27 2.87 -24.64
C ALA A 99 -20.72 3.93 -25.60
N THR A 100 -20.51 5.16 -25.10
CA THR A 100 -19.88 6.24 -25.88
C THR A 100 -18.46 5.86 -26.29
N LEU A 101 -17.65 5.33 -25.36
CA LEU A 101 -16.28 4.89 -25.66
C LEU A 101 -16.25 3.82 -26.78
N THR A 102 -17.15 2.84 -26.72
CA THR A 102 -17.27 1.79 -27.75
C THR A 102 -17.69 2.37 -29.10
N SER A 103 -18.64 3.31 -29.11
CA SER A 103 -19.10 3.95 -30.35
C SER A 103 -18.03 4.82 -31.01
N LEU A 104 -17.18 5.48 -30.23
CA LEU A 104 -16.09 6.34 -30.76
C LEU A 104 -14.94 5.51 -31.33
N GLY A 105 -14.70 4.32 -30.78
CA GLY A 105 -13.59 3.45 -31.19
C GLY A 105 -12.24 4.17 -31.12
N LEU A 106 -11.44 4.04 -32.17
CA LEU A 106 -10.11 4.66 -32.25
C LEU A 106 -10.12 6.09 -32.80
N SER A 107 -11.28 6.63 -33.17
CA SER A 107 -11.39 7.94 -33.82
C SER A 107 -10.72 9.07 -33.02
N PRO A 108 -10.87 9.15 -31.67
CA PRO A 108 -10.21 10.19 -30.88
C PRO A 108 -8.68 10.15 -30.89
N LEU A 109 -8.08 9.02 -31.29
CA LEU A 109 -6.62 8.84 -31.34
C LEU A 109 -6.01 9.13 -32.73
N ALA A 110 -6.84 9.46 -33.73
CA ALA A 110 -6.41 9.58 -35.13
C ALA A 110 -5.27 10.59 -35.32
N ASP A 111 -5.39 11.78 -34.69
CA ASP A 111 -4.37 12.82 -34.80
C ASP A 111 -3.07 12.43 -34.07
N SER A 112 -3.17 11.74 -32.92
CA SER A 112 -2.00 11.20 -32.21
C SER A 112 -1.28 10.15 -33.05
N PHE A 113 -2.02 9.23 -33.68
CA PHE A 113 -1.43 8.25 -34.59
C PHE A 113 -0.77 8.90 -35.80
N LYS A 114 -1.39 9.94 -36.36
CA LYS A 114 -0.80 10.72 -37.47
C LYS A 114 0.51 11.37 -37.04
N ALA A 115 0.53 12.01 -35.87
CA ALA A 115 1.72 12.66 -35.33
C ALA A 115 2.87 11.66 -35.13
N ILE A 116 2.61 10.51 -34.50
CA ILE A 116 3.61 9.45 -34.29
C ILE A 116 4.16 8.93 -35.62
N ARG A 117 3.29 8.64 -36.60
CA ARG A 117 3.74 8.15 -37.92
C ARG A 117 4.54 9.18 -38.71
N SER A 118 4.28 10.47 -38.47
CA SER A 118 5.04 11.56 -39.10
C SER A 118 6.36 11.89 -38.37
N ALA A 119 6.63 11.25 -37.23
CA ALA A 119 7.88 11.48 -36.51
C ALA A 119 9.07 10.95 -37.34
N ASN A 120 10.04 11.83 -37.61
CA ASN A 120 11.26 11.55 -38.35
C ASN A 120 12.51 11.66 -37.47
N THR A 121 12.33 11.68 -36.15
CA THR A 121 13.41 11.61 -35.17
C THR A 121 14.19 10.31 -35.36
N THR A 122 15.49 10.46 -35.63
CA THR A 122 16.46 9.37 -35.63
C THR A 122 16.95 9.14 -34.20
N LEU A 123 17.23 7.88 -33.83
CA LEU A 123 18.04 7.59 -32.65
C LEU A 123 19.46 8.07 -32.96
N ASP A 124 20.01 8.92 -32.10
CA ASP A 124 21.44 9.29 -32.12
C ASP A 124 22.33 8.06 -31.82
#